data_AF-A0AAX1QPS2-F1
#
_entry.id   AF-A0AAX1QPS2-F1
#
_cell.length_a   1.000
_cell.length_b   1.000
_cell.length_c   1.000
_cell.angle_alpha   90.00
_cell.angle_beta   90.00
_cell.angle_gamma   90.00
#
_symmetry.space_group_name_H-M   'P 1'
#
loop_
_entity.id
_entity.type
_entity.pdbx_description
1 polymer ?
#
loop_
_entity_poly.entity_id
_entity_poly.type
_entity_poly.pdbx_seq_one_letter_code
_entity_poly.pdbx_strand_id
1 'polypeptide(L)'
;MLITQSPITEHRFAGQTFYLKRDDKLHPHFSGNKARKLMALLEGDFPGITTLISYGSAQANSLYSFAALAKLRGWRLEFYVDRIPAWLKSYPIGNYRGALELGATIIETRSLGAKHPREFIQHQRKPNTDCLVIEEGARSPFAEPGIKQLALEMLEWIRHQTQPDWVVALPSGTGTTALYLHKYLQPHGVEVITCPCVGDESYLREQFLMLGETSHPTVLTSTTKHYFGHLYQEDYQIWQALLAQTHIEFDLLYDPLMWRLLSVWRAENPDRNLLYLHQGGLLGNESMLPRYQRQFSEYTLAT
;
A
#
# COMPACT_ATOMS: atom_id res chain seq x y z
N MET A 1 -19.33 6.23 6.94
CA MET A 1 -18.80 7.55 7.35
C MET A 1 -17.29 7.48 7.17
N LEU A 2 -16.70 8.40 6.40
CA LEU A 2 -15.24 8.51 6.28
C LEU A 2 -14.74 9.09 7.60
N ILE A 3 -13.88 8.36 8.31
CA ILE A 3 -13.21 8.90 9.50
C ILE A 3 -11.92 9.56 9.01
N THR A 4 -11.73 10.83 9.36
CA THR A 4 -10.57 11.62 8.90
C THR A 4 -9.29 11.27 9.66
N GLN A 5 -9.40 10.69 10.85
CA GLN A 5 -8.27 10.29 11.70
C GLN A 5 -8.43 8.84 12.17
N SER A 6 -7.47 7.98 11.81
CA SER A 6 -7.39 6.63 12.34
C SER A 6 -6.69 6.60 13.72
N PRO A 7 -7.01 5.62 14.59
CA PRO A 7 -6.35 5.52 15.89
C PRO A 7 -4.88 5.06 15.78
N ILE A 8 -4.08 5.40 16.77
CA ILE A 8 -2.80 4.75 17.05
C ILE A 8 -3.02 3.81 18.25
N THR A 9 -2.59 2.56 18.11
CA THR A 9 -2.78 1.50 19.12
C THR A 9 -1.46 0.87 19.49
N GLU A 10 -1.26 0.54 20.76
CA GLU A 10 -0.07 -0.15 21.27
C GLU A 10 -0.18 -1.67 21.11
N HIS A 11 0.91 -2.32 20.73
CA HIS A 11 1.02 -3.77 20.50
C HIS A 11 2.39 -4.29 20.94
N ARG A 12 2.50 -5.61 21.08
CA ARG A 12 3.77 -6.29 21.37
C ARG A 12 4.03 -7.39 20.36
N PHE A 13 5.26 -7.43 19.84
CA PHE A 13 5.70 -8.49 18.93
C PHE A 13 7.15 -8.86 19.26
N ALA A 14 7.43 -10.17 19.32
CA ALA A 14 8.73 -10.72 19.71
C ALA A 14 9.28 -10.13 21.02
N GLY A 15 8.39 -9.93 22.00
CA GLY A 15 8.74 -9.38 23.31
C GLY A 15 8.93 -7.86 23.37
N GLN A 16 8.84 -7.14 22.25
CA GLN A 16 9.07 -5.70 22.18
C GLN A 16 7.80 -4.91 21.82
N THR A 17 7.59 -3.77 22.49
CA THR A 17 6.43 -2.89 22.24
C THR A 17 6.60 -2.11 20.94
N PHE A 18 5.51 -1.89 20.21
CA PHE A 18 5.44 -0.95 19.10
C PHE A 18 4.05 -0.34 19.01
N TYR A 19 3.93 0.75 18.27
CA TYR A 19 2.68 1.46 18.06
C TYR A 19 2.26 1.33 16.60
N LEU A 20 0.96 1.27 16.37
CA LEU A 20 0.40 0.99 15.07
C LEU A 20 -0.60 2.08 14.69
N LYS A 21 -0.30 2.86 13.65
CA LYS A 21 -1.25 3.78 13.03
C LYS A 21 -2.21 2.99 12.14
N ARG A 22 -3.48 2.91 12.56
CA ARG A 22 -4.52 2.02 12.01
C ARG A 22 -5.22 2.57 10.77
N ASP A 23 -4.46 2.98 9.76
CA ASP A 23 -5.05 3.51 8.53
C ASP A 23 -5.91 2.46 7.79
N ASP A 24 -5.75 1.17 8.07
CA ASP A 24 -6.67 0.10 7.67
C ASP A 24 -8.13 0.32 8.12
N LYS A 25 -8.35 1.10 9.18
CA LYS A 25 -9.67 1.39 9.75
C LYS A 25 -10.30 2.70 9.28
N LEU A 26 -9.69 3.43 8.34
CA LEU A 26 -10.22 4.75 7.89
C LEU A 26 -11.64 4.66 7.30
N HIS A 27 -11.92 3.62 6.53
CA HIS A 27 -13.22 3.39 5.89
C HIS A 27 -13.37 1.93 5.44
N PRO A 28 -14.57 1.33 5.42
CA PRO A 28 -14.75 -0.07 5.01
C PRO A 28 -14.22 -0.41 3.61
N HIS A 29 -14.36 0.52 2.65
CA HIS A 29 -13.99 0.30 1.24
C HIS A 29 -12.85 1.21 0.74
N PHE A 30 -12.50 2.23 1.52
CA PHE A 30 -11.53 3.28 1.11
C PHE A 30 -10.58 3.54 2.27
N SER A 31 -9.78 2.53 2.60
CA SER A 31 -8.85 2.56 3.74
C SER A 31 -7.39 2.49 3.32
N GLY A 32 -6.53 2.51 4.33
CA GLY A 32 -5.10 2.36 4.18
C GLY A 32 -4.42 3.58 3.60
N ASN A 33 -3.16 3.42 3.21
CA ASN A 33 -2.41 4.52 2.59
C ASN A 33 -3.01 4.97 1.25
N LYS A 34 -3.76 4.11 0.54
CA LYS A 34 -4.38 4.48 -0.75
C LYS A 34 -5.50 5.49 -0.51
N ALA A 35 -6.27 5.37 0.58
CA ALA A 35 -7.24 6.38 0.97
C ALA A 35 -6.59 7.75 1.19
N ARG A 36 -5.46 7.79 1.90
CA ARG A 36 -4.68 9.03 2.10
C ARG A 36 -4.19 9.61 0.78
N LYS A 37 -3.60 8.79 -0.10
CA LYS A 37 -3.12 9.23 -1.41
C LYS A 37 -4.23 9.80 -2.31
N LEU A 38 -5.45 9.28 -2.15
CA LEU A 38 -6.58 9.61 -3.00
C LEU A 38 -7.51 10.65 -2.36
N MET A 39 -7.19 11.14 -1.15
CA MET A 39 -8.03 12.09 -0.41
C MET A 39 -8.25 13.39 -1.19
N ALA A 40 -7.20 13.94 -1.80
CA ALA A 40 -7.31 15.15 -2.61
C ALA A 40 -8.22 14.95 -3.83
N LEU A 41 -8.26 13.73 -4.39
CA LEU A 41 -9.18 13.41 -5.50
C LEU A 41 -10.62 13.22 -5.01
N LEU A 42 -10.80 12.76 -3.78
CA LEU A 42 -12.11 12.57 -3.18
C LEU A 42 -12.74 13.91 -2.78
N GLU A 43 -11.97 14.82 -2.20
CA GLU A 43 -12.45 16.09 -1.63
C GLU A 43 -12.33 17.28 -2.60
N GLY A 44 -11.44 17.19 -3.59
CA GLY A 44 -11.18 18.29 -4.52
C GLY A 44 -12.30 18.51 -5.54
N ASP A 45 -12.35 19.71 -6.11
CA ASP A 45 -13.27 20.00 -7.21
C ASP A 45 -12.66 19.60 -8.56
N PHE A 46 -13.43 18.85 -9.34
CA PHE A 46 -13.02 18.30 -10.64
C PHE A 46 -14.20 18.41 -11.62
N PRO A 47 -14.60 19.64 -11.98
CA PRO A 47 -15.76 19.85 -12.83
C PRO A 47 -15.54 19.21 -14.19
N GLY A 48 -16.57 18.52 -14.70
CA GLY A 48 -16.52 17.84 -15.99
C GLY A 48 -15.80 16.49 -15.99
N ILE A 49 -15.10 16.11 -14.92
CA ILE A 49 -14.53 14.76 -14.81
C ILE A 49 -15.64 13.77 -14.47
N THR A 50 -15.77 12.74 -15.31
CA THR A 50 -16.75 11.65 -15.13
C THR A 50 -16.10 10.28 -15.07
N THR A 51 -14.85 10.17 -15.51
CA THR A 51 -14.16 8.88 -15.70
C THR A 51 -12.76 8.93 -15.10
N LEU A 52 -12.47 8.02 -14.19
CA LEU A 52 -11.15 7.76 -13.66
C LEU A 52 -10.50 6.63 -14.45
N ILE A 53 -9.27 6.85 -14.90
CA ILE A 53 -8.48 5.88 -15.66
C ILE A 53 -7.20 5.57 -14.90
N SER A 54 -6.91 4.28 -14.70
CA SER A 54 -5.64 3.84 -14.14
C SER A 54 -5.27 2.44 -14.65
N TYR A 55 -4.12 1.93 -14.21
CA TYR A 55 -3.63 0.61 -14.61
C TYR A 55 -2.80 -0.07 -13.52
N GLY A 56 -2.61 -1.39 -13.65
CA GLY A 56 -1.78 -2.19 -12.76
C GLY A 56 -2.11 -3.68 -12.83
N SER A 57 -1.88 -4.41 -11.74
CA SER A 57 -2.28 -5.81 -11.59
C SER A 57 -3.78 -5.96 -11.30
N ALA A 58 -4.39 -7.06 -11.77
CA ALA A 58 -5.79 -7.40 -11.48
C ALA A 58 -6.06 -7.65 -9.99
N GLN A 59 -5.03 -7.93 -9.18
CA GLN A 59 -5.13 -8.05 -7.72
C GLN A 59 -4.50 -6.88 -6.97
N ALA A 60 -4.22 -5.75 -7.64
CA ALA A 60 -3.60 -4.60 -6.99
C ALA A 60 -4.55 -3.97 -5.95
N ASN A 61 -4.02 -3.63 -4.77
CA ASN A 61 -4.75 -2.84 -3.76
C ASN A 61 -5.22 -1.47 -4.33
N SER A 62 -4.51 -0.92 -5.32
CA SER A 62 -4.91 0.31 -6.01
C SER A 62 -6.17 0.16 -6.85
N LEU A 63 -6.38 -0.99 -7.50
CA LEU A 63 -7.60 -1.24 -8.30
C LEU A 63 -8.85 -1.10 -7.40
N TYR A 64 -8.86 -1.78 -6.26
CA TYR A 64 -9.99 -1.71 -5.32
C TYR A 64 -10.18 -0.29 -4.78
N SER A 65 -9.08 0.39 -4.42
CA SER A 65 -9.13 1.76 -3.89
C SER A 65 -9.66 2.77 -4.90
N PHE A 66 -9.28 2.64 -6.18
CA PHE A 66 -9.81 3.47 -7.25
C PHE A 66 -11.29 3.17 -7.53
N ALA A 67 -11.71 1.91 -7.43
CA ALA A 67 -13.11 1.54 -7.61
C ALA A 67 -13.98 2.17 -6.51
N ALA A 68 -13.49 2.16 -5.28
CA ALA A 68 -14.15 2.82 -4.16
C ALA A 68 -14.19 4.35 -4.32
N LEU A 69 -13.09 4.98 -4.73
CA LEU A 69 -13.05 6.41 -5.05
C LEU A 69 -14.09 6.77 -6.12
N ALA A 70 -14.08 6.04 -7.24
CA ALA A 70 -14.98 6.29 -8.35
C ALA A 70 -16.45 6.15 -7.90
N LYS A 71 -16.77 5.11 -7.12
CA LYS A 71 -18.10 4.92 -6.54
C LYS A 71 -18.52 6.08 -5.64
N LEU A 72 -17.65 6.56 -4.76
CA LEU A 72 -17.91 7.68 -3.86
C LEU A 72 -18.13 9.01 -4.62
N ARG A 73 -17.40 9.21 -5.72
CA ARG A 73 -17.50 10.40 -6.58
C ARG A 73 -18.64 10.35 -7.60
N GLY A 74 -19.25 9.18 -7.80
CA GLY A 74 -20.16 8.96 -8.93
C GLY A 74 -19.45 8.92 -10.29
N TRP A 75 -18.15 8.62 -10.31
CA TRP A 75 -17.37 8.44 -11.54
C TRP A 75 -17.41 7.01 -12.03
N ARG A 76 -17.12 6.82 -13.31
CA ARG A 76 -16.76 5.52 -13.88
C ARG A 76 -15.29 5.23 -13.61
N LEU A 77 -14.94 3.97 -13.36
CA LEU A 77 -13.55 3.52 -13.35
C LEU A 77 -13.31 2.63 -14.58
N GLU A 78 -12.31 3.01 -15.38
CA GLU A 78 -11.67 2.13 -16.37
C GLU A 78 -10.27 1.77 -15.85
N PHE A 79 -10.06 0.49 -15.55
CA PHE A 79 -8.80 -0.01 -15.03
C PHE A 79 -8.15 -1.01 -15.98
N TYR A 80 -6.96 -0.68 -16.46
CA TYR A 80 -6.27 -1.48 -17.47
C TYR A 80 -5.25 -2.42 -16.84
N VAL A 81 -5.26 -3.68 -17.28
CA VAL A 81 -4.38 -4.75 -16.77
C VAL A 81 -3.71 -5.46 -17.94
N ASP A 82 -2.50 -6.01 -17.76
CA ASP A 82 -1.84 -6.76 -18.84
C ASP A 82 -2.69 -7.99 -19.21
N ARG A 83 -2.99 -8.84 -18.22
CA ARG A 83 -3.76 -10.08 -18.34
C ARG A 83 -4.58 -10.33 -17.07
N ILE A 84 -5.73 -10.99 -17.22
CA ILE A 84 -6.53 -11.54 -16.13
C ILE A 84 -6.53 -13.07 -16.29
N PRO A 85 -5.98 -13.83 -15.32
CA PRO A 85 -6.00 -15.29 -15.39
C PRO A 85 -7.43 -15.82 -15.56
N ALA A 86 -7.62 -16.84 -16.41
CA ALA A 86 -8.94 -17.39 -16.68
C ALA A 86 -9.65 -17.86 -15.40
N TRP A 87 -8.93 -18.48 -14.47
CA TRP A 87 -9.47 -18.90 -13.17
C TRP A 87 -10.02 -17.72 -12.36
N LEU A 88 -9.40 -16.53 -12.43
CA LEU A 88 -9.82 -15.35 -11.69
C LEU A 88 -11.08 -14.72 -12.31
N LYS A 89 -11.28 -14.86 -13.62
CA LYS A 89 -12.53 -14.49 -14.28
C LYS A 89 -13.68 -15.42 -13.87
N SER A 90 -13.42 -16.73 -13.85
CA SER A 90 -14.42 -17.74 -13.49
C SER A 90 -14.77 -17.72 -12.01
N TYR A 91 -13.80 -17.38 -11.15
CA TYR A 91 -13.98 -17.29 -9.70
C TYR A 91 -13.34 -16.01 -9.17
N PRO A 92 -14.02 -14.85 -9.31
CA PRO A 92 -13.53 -13.57 -8.82
C PRO A 92 -13.33 -13.62 -7.30
N ILE A 93 -12.14 -13.22 -6.83
CA ILE A 93 -11.80 -13.09 -5.40
C ILE A 93 -10.94 -11.86 -5.13
N GLY A 94 -10.86 -11.45 -3.85
CA GLY A 94 -9.98 -10.38 -3.39
C GLY A 94 -10.26 -9.03 -4.07
N ASN A 95 -9.19 -8.28 -4.35
CA ASN A 95 -9.28 -6.94 -4.92
C ASN A 95 -10.00 -6.92 -6.28
N TYR A 96 -9.82 -7.95 -7.10
CA TYR A 96 -10.51 -8.07 -8.39
C TYR A 96 -12.04 -8.14 -8.21
N ARG A 97 -12.50 -9.05 -7.34
CA ARG A 97 -13.93 -9.20 -7.00
C ARG A 97 -14.49 -7.91 -6.43
N GLY A 98 -13.83 -7.36 -5.41
CA GLY A 98 -14.31 -6.15 -4.74
C GLY A 98 -14.41 -4.96 -5.71
N ALA A 99 -13.50 -4.84 -6.67
CA ALA A 99 -13.58 -3.78 -7.68
C ALA A 99 -14.75 -3.97 -8.64
N LEU A 100 -15.04 -5.20 -9.07
CA LEU A 100 -16.21 -5.51 -9.90
C LEU A 100 -17.52 -5.18 -9.15
N GLU A 101 -17.62 -5.55 -7.87
CA GLU A 101 -18.79 -5.25 -7.02
C GLU A 101 -19.03 -3.73 -6.86
N LEU A 102 -17.95 -2.94 -6.89
CA LEU A 102 -18.02 -1.48 -6.88
C LEU A 102 -18.31 -0.86 -8.26
N GLY A 103 -18.41 -1.67 -9.31
CA GLY A 103 -18.74 -1.23 -10.67
C GLY A 103 -17.54 -0.84 -11.54
N ALA A 104 -16.33 -1.30 -11.20
CA ALA A 104 -15.15 -1.06 -12.02
C ALA A 104 -15.23 -1.78 -13.38
N THR A 105 -14.83 -1.10 -14.45
CA THR A 105 -14.60 -1.73 -15.76
C THR A 105 -13.12 -2.11 -15.86
N ILE A 106 -12.82 -3.42 -15.89
CA ILE A 106 -11.44 -3.93 -15.91
C ILE A 106 -11.12 -4.50 -17.30
N ILE A 107 -10.07 -3.98 -17.93
CA ILE A 107 -9.79 -4.21 -19.36
C ILE A 107 -8.41 -4.83 -19.55
N GLU A 108 -8.34 -5.99 -20.20
CA GLU A 108 -7.09 -6.63 -20.59
C GLU A 108 -6.50 -6.03 -21.85
N THR A 109 -5.28 -5.52 -21.76
CA THR A 109 -4.64 -4.84 -22.88
C THR A 109 -3.82 -5.79 -23.76
N ARG A 110 -3.35 -6.92 -23.22
CA ARG A 110 -2.53 -7.86 -24.01
C ARG A 110 -3.32 -8.56 -25.10
N SER A 111 -4.58 -8.94 -24.84
CA SER A 111 -5.50 -9.45 -25.87
C SER A 111 -5.81 -8.44 -26.96
N LEU A 112 -5.53 -7.15 -26.70
CA LEU A 112 -5.71 -6.04 -27.63
C LEU A 112 -4.39 -5.62 -28.31
N GLY A 113 -3.32 -6.42 -28.16
CA GLY A 113 -2.04 -6.19 -28.82
C GLY A 113 -1.10 -5.19 -28.13
N ALA A 114 -1.44 -4.68 -26.94
CA ALA A 114 -0.53 -3.79 -26.21
C ALA A 114 0.63 -4.55 -25.55
N LYS A 115 1.81 -3.93 -25.50
CA LYS A 115 2.94 -4.44 -24.72
C LYS A 115 2.79 -4.14 -23.23
N HIS A 116 2.16 -3.01 -22.91
CA HIS A 116 1.93 -2.54 -21.55
C HIS A 116 0.64 -1.71 -21.46
N PRO A 117 -0.14 -1.78 -20.35
CA PRO A 117 -1.36 -0.99 -20.18
C PRO A 117 -1.20 0.53 -20.37
N ARG A 118 -0.07 1.09 -19.93
CA ARG A 118 0.25 2.52 -20.13
C ARG A 118 0.27 2.92 -21.61
N GLU A 119 0.90 2.12 -22.45
CA GLU A 119 0.94 2.35 -23.90
C GLU A 119 -0.47 2.27 -24.48
N PHE A 120 -1.28 1.31 -24.01
CA PHE A 120 -2.68 1.18 -24.43
C PHE A 120 -3.48 2.46 -24.15
N ILE A 121 -3.33 2.99 -22.93
CA ILE A 121 -4.02 4.22 -22.52
C ILE A 121 -3.61 5.38 -23.43
N GLN A 122 -2.30 5.55 -23.67
CA GLN A 122 -1.76 6.67 -24.43
C GLN A 122 -2.09 6.62 -25.92
N HIS A 123 -2.00 5.44 -26.55
CA HIS A 123 -2.04 5.32 -28.00
C HIS A 123 -3.36 4.78 -28.56
N GLN A 124 -4.16 4.05 -27.77
CA GLN A 124 -5.40 3.43 -28.22
C GLN A 124 -6.61 4.03 -27.52
N ARG A 125 -6.64 4.06 -26.18
CA ARG A 125 -7.77 4.63 -25.43
C ARG A 125 -7.91 6.15 -25.61
N LYS A 126 -6.77 6.86 -25.69
CA LYS A 126 -6.67 8.32 -25.89
C LYS A 126 -7.71 9.11 -25.07
N PRO A 127 -7.53 9.18 -23.74
CA PRO A 127 -8.45 9.87 -22.85
C PRO A 127 -8.76 11.31 -23.30
N ASN A 128 -10.04 11.67 -23.24
CA ASN A 128 -10.59 13.01 -23.51
C ASN A 128 -10.66 13.84 -22.23
N THR A 129 -11.21 15.06 -22.31
CA THR A 129 -11.15 16.05 -21.22
C THR A 129 -12.01 15.72 -20.00
N ASP A 130 -12.94 14.77 -20.10
CA ASP A 130 -13.75 14.28 -18.97
C ASP A 130 -13.08 13.10 -18.22
N CYS A 131 -11.86 12.73 -18.62
CA CYS A 131 -11.09 11.65 -18.03
C CYS A 131 -9.96 12.19 -17.16
N LEU A 132 -9.82 11.63 -15.96
CA LEU A 132 -8.66 11.82 -15.09
C LEU A 132 -7.79 10.55 -15.12
N VAL A 133 -6.55 10.67 -15.57
CA VAL A 133 -5.60 9.56 -15.64
C VAL A 133 -4.65 9.62 -14.44
N ILE A 134 -4.60 8.54 -13.65
CA ILE A 134 -3.67 8.38 -12.52
C ILE A 134 -2.78 7.16 -12.78
N GLU A 135 -1.46 7.33 -12.62
CA GLU A 135 -0.49 6.26 -12.81
C GLU A 135 -0.62 5.14 -11.75
N GLU A 136 0.05 4.02 -12.02
CA GLU A 136 0.04 2.82 -11.17
C GLU A 136 0.39 3.13 -9.70
N GLY A 137 -0.31 2.44 -8.78
CA GLY A 137 -0.07 2.58 -7.34
C GLY A 137 -0.44 3.95 -6.75
N ALA A 138 -1.15 4.78 -7.53
CA ALA A 138 -1.47 6.18 -7.20
C ALA A 138 -0.21 7.02 -6.94
N ARG A 139 0.86 6.79 -7.73
CA ARG A 139 2.05 7.66 -7.72
C ARG A 139 1.69 8.99 -8.37
N SER A 140 1.47 10.01 -7.56
CA SER A 140 1.05 11.33 -8.03
C SER A 140 1.30 12.41 -6.98
N PRO A 141 1.58 13.66 -7.38
CA PRO A 141 1.55 14.82 -6.48
C PRO A 141 0.21 15.00 -5.74
N PHE A 142 -0.90 14.50 -6.29
CA PHE A 142 -2.21 14.49 -5.60
C PHE A 142 -2.19 13.73 -4.27
N ALA A 143 -1.19 12.86 -4.05
CA ALA A 143 -1.06 12.13 -2.80
C ALA A 143 -0.53 12.97 -1.63
N GLU A 144 0.19 14.05 -1.93
CA GLU A 144 0.90 14.83 -0.92
C GLU A 144 -0.03 15.41 0.17
N PRO A 145 -1.16 16.07 -0.16
CA PRO A 145 -2.01 16.68 0.87
C PRO A 145 -2.53 15.68 1.92
N GLY A 146 -2.98 14.50 1.49
CA GLY A 146 -3.50 13.48 2.40
C GLY A 146 -2.40 12.80 3.22
N ILE A 147 -1.18 12.67 2.67
CA ILE A 147 -0.03 12.14 3.43
C ILE A 147 0.52 13.21 4.39
N LYS A 148 0.49 14.50 4.03
CA LYS A 148 0.78 15.61 4.94
C LYS A 148 -0.14 15.56 6.16
N GLN A 149 -1.44 15.38 5.94
CA GLN A 149 -2.41 15.22 7.03
C GLN A 149 -2.06 14.02 7.92
N LEU A 150 -1.72 12.86 7.33
CA LEU A 150 -1.26 11.69 8.08
C LEU A 150 -0.01 12.00 8.93
N ALA A 151 0.98 12.70 8.38
CA ALA A 151 2.18 13.10 9.11
C ALA A 151 1.85 14.01 10.30
N LEU A 152 0.97 15.01 10.09
CA LEU A 152 0.52 15.90 11.17
C LEU A 152 -0.22 15.15 12.28
N GLU A 153 -1.05 14.16 11.93
CA GLU A 153 -1.69 13.29 12.93
C GLU A 153 -0.67 12.50 13.75
N MET A 154 0.37 11.97 13.09
CA MET A 154 1.45 11.24 13.78
C MET A 154 2.25 12.18 14.70
N LEU A 155 2.61 13.37 14.22
CA LEU A 155 3.35 14.36 15.00
C LEU A 155 2.57 14.82 16.22
N GLU A 156 1.26 15.09 16.06
CA GLU A 156 0.42 15.48 17.19
C GLU A 156 0.37 14.37 18.24
N TRP A 157 0.22 13.11 17.82
CA TRP A 157 0.25 11.99 18.75
C TRP A 157 1.62 11.82 19.42
N ILE A 158 2.72 11.91 18.67
CA ILE A 158 4.10 11.80 19.17
C ILE A 158 4.39 12.88 20.22
N ARG A 159 3.89 14.11 20.02
CA ARG A 159 4.07 15.24 20.96
C ARG A 159 3.45 14.98 22.33
N HIS A 160 2.46 14.11 22.42
CA HIS A 160 1.82 13.71 23.68
C HIS A 160 2.47 12.49 24.34
N GLN A 161 3.49 11.89 23.71
CA GLN A 161 4.21 10.76 24.29
C GLN A 161 5.35 11.23 25.19
N THR A 162 5.61 10.49 26.26
CA THR A 162 6.76 10.75 27.16
C THR A 162 8.06 10.18 26.62
N GLN A 163 7.97 9.17 25.74
CA GLN A 163 9.13 8.51 25.15
C GLN A 163 9.74 9.38 24.04
N PRO A 164 11.08 9.55 24.00
CA PRO A 164 11.76 10.26 22.92
C PRO A 164 12.08 9.33 21.73
N ASP A 165 12.71 9.86 20.68
CA ASP A 165 13.27 9.11 19.54
C ASP A 165 12.30 8.14 18.85
N TRP A 166 11.37 8.71 18.11
CA TRP A 166 10.38 7.99 17.33
C TRP A 166 10.82 7.76 15.89
N VAL A 167 10.51 6.56 15.40
CA VAL A 167 10.70 6.16 14.02
C VAL A 167 9.38 5.70 13.44
N VAL A 168 9.08 6.14 12.22
CA VAL A 168 7.93 5.67 11.45
C VAL A 168 8.35 4.65 10.42
N ALA A 169 7.69 3.49 10.38
CA ALA A 169 8.02 2.41 9.46
C ALA A 169 6.85 1.98 8.58
N LEU A 170 7.14 1.64 7.31
CA LEU A 170 6.16 1.17 6.33
C LEU A 170 6.82 0.43 5.16
N PRO A 171 6.20 -0.61 4.56
CA PRO A 171 6.64 -1.16 3.29
C PRO A 171 6.34 -0.21 2.12
N SER A 172 7.08 -0.34 1.01
CA SER A 172 6.86 0.44 -0.21
C SER A 172 6.81 -0.40 -1.48
N GLY A 173 5.72 -0.24 -2.24
CA GLY A 173 5.67 -0.58 -3.67
C GLY A 173 6.23 0.55 -4.53
N THR A 174 5.49 1.66 -4.64
CA THR A 174 5.89 2.85 -5.42
C THR A 174 6.56 3.96 -4.59
N GLY A 175 6.66 3.79 -3.27
CA GLY A 175 7.39 4.73 -2.41
C GLY A 175 6.67 6.03 -2.02
N THR A 176 5.63 6.46 -2.74
CA THR A 176 4.98 7.78 -2.53
C THR A 176 4.62 8.08 -1.07
N THR A 177 4.11 7.09 -0.33
CA THR A 177 3.74 7.28 1.09
C THR A 177 4.97 7.53 1.96
N ALA A 178 6.03 6.73 1.81
CA ALA A 178 7.24 6.87 2.60
C ALA A 178 7.94 8.21 2.29
N LEU A 179 7.98 8.61 1.03
CA LEU A 179 8.60 9.85 0.61
C LEU A 179 7.93 11.10 1.21
N TYR A 180 6.61 11.22 1.08
CA TYR A 180 5.92 12.39 1.61
C TYR A 180 5.84 12.34 3.14
N LEU A 181 5.73 11.16 3.77
CA LEU A 181 5.90 11.07 5.22
C LEU A 181 7.27 11.61 5.64
N HIS A 182 8.34 11.19 4.97
CA HIS A 182 9.70 11.66 5.24
C HIS A 182 9.80 13.19 5.12
N LYS A 183 9.28 13.78 4.04
CA LYS A 183 9.25 15.23 3.82
C LYS A 183 8.67 16.00 5.00
N TYR A 184 7.61 15.48 5.62
CA TYR A 184 6.88 16.15 6.70
C TYR A 184 7.32 15.74 8.11
N LEU A 185 7.94 14.58 8.28
CA LEU A 185 8.38 14.06 9.59
C LEU A 185 9.83 14.39 9.89
N GLN A 186 10.71 14.38 8.88
CA GLN A 186 12.15 14.62 9.05
C GLN A 186 12.46 16.01 9.67
N PRO A 187 11.79 17.12 9.30
CA PRO A 187 12.00 18.42 9.94
C PRO A 187 11.73 18.44 11.45
N HIS A 188 10.98 17.45 11.96
CA HIS A 188 10.65 17.27 13.37
C HIS A 188 11.52 16.19 14.04
N GLY A 189 12.57 15.71 13.37
CA GLY A 189 13.48 14.70 13.90
C GLY A 189 12.90 13.28 13.92
N VAL A 190 11.77 13.04 13.24
CA VAL A 190 11.17 11.70 13.14
C VAL A 190 11.64 11.03 11.86
N GLU A 191 12.42 9.97 11.98
CA GLU A 191 12.92 9.21 10.85
C GLU A 191 11.80 8.37 10.21
N VAL A 192 11.84 8.25 8.88
CA VAL A 192 10.97 7.33 8.14
C VAL A 192 11.80 6.22 7.54
N ILE A 193 11.43 4.98 7.86
CA ILE A 193 12.07 3.77 7.37
C ILE A 193 11.12 3.02 6.44
N THR A 194 11.63 2.57 5.29
CA THR A 194 10.88 1.77 4.32
C THR A 194 11.71 0.63 3.75
N CYS A 195 11.06 -0.35 3.12
CA CYS A 195 11.73 -1.34 2.28
C CYS A 195 11.12 -1.41 0.87
N PRO A 196 11.89 -1.80 -0.16
CA PRO A 196 11.38 -2.01 -1.51
C PRO A 196 10.71 -3.39 -1.58
N CYS A 197 9.38 -3.42 -1.69
CA CYS A 197 8.62 -4.65 -1.97
C CYS A 197 8.49 -4.89 -3.48
N VAL A 198 8.56 -3.83 -4.29
CA VAL A 198 8.58 -3.89 -5.75
C VAL A 198 9.92 -3.36 -6.22
N GLY A 199 10.60 -4.09 -7.11
CA GLY A 199 11.93 -3.74 -7.57
C GLY A 199 12.97 -3.85 -6.46
N ASP A 200 14.03 -3.04 -6.55
CA ASP A 200 15.09 -2.92 -5.57
C ASP A 200 15.16 -1.48 -5.01
N GLU A 201 16.19 -1.19 -4.21
CA GLU A 201 16.43 0.16 -3.70
C GLU A 201 16.62 1.19 -4.82
N SER A 202 17.33 0.83 -5.88
CA SER A 202 17.57 1.71 -7.04
C SER A 202 16.25 2.10 -7.70
N TYR A 203 15.37 1.12 -7.95
CA TYR A 203 14.03 1.37 -8.46
C TYR A 203 13.25 2.31 -7.53
N LEU A 204 13.27 2.05 -6.22
CA LEU A 204 12.51 2.86 -5.25
C LEU A 204 13.03 4.30 -5.19
N ARG A 205 14.35 4.51 -5.26
CA ARG A 205 14.96 5.85 -5.34
C ARG A 205 14.60 6.59 -6.62
N GLU A 206 14.54 5.89 -7.76
CA GLU A 206 14.03 6.46 -9.01
C GLU A 206 12.57 6.92 -8.87
N GLN A 207 11.73 6.15 -8.17
CA GLN A 207 10.34 6.57 -7.89
C GLN A 207 10.27 7.87 -7.10
N PHE A 208 11.18 8.05 -6.13
CA PHE A 208 11.24 9.26 -5.34
C PHE A 208 11.66 10.47 -6.18
N LEU A 209 12.67 10.31 -7.02
CA LEU A 209 13.15 11.36 -7.93
C LEU A 209 12.06 11.80 -8.92
N MET A 210 11.25 10.87 -9.42
CA MET A 210 10.11 11.19 -10.29
C MET A 210 9.03 12.05 -9.63
N LEU A 211 8.98 12.11 -8.29
CA LEU A 211 8.08 12.98 -7.53
C LEU A 211 8.71 14.33 -7.17
N GLY A 212 9.95 14.58 -7.58
CA GLY A 212 10.64 15.87 -7.42
C GLY A 212 11.32 16.08 -6.06
N GLU A 213 11.40 15.06 -5.21
CA GLU A 213 12.01 15.15 -3.88
C GLU A 213 13.45 14.62 -3.88
N THR A 214 14.36 15.34 -3.22
CA THR A 214 15.79 14.98 -3.11
C THR A 214 16.18 14.44 -1.75
N SER A 215 15.37 14.69 -0.72
CA SER A 215 15.53 14.11 0.62
C SER A 215 14.65 12.86 0.71
N HIS A 216 15.26 11.71 1.00
CA HIS A 216 14.60 10.39 0.92
C HIS A 216 14.56 9.70 2.29
N PRO A 217 13.56 8.84 2.54
CA PRO A 217 13.52 7.99 3.73
C PRO A 217 14.69 6.99 3.75
N THR A 218 14.99 6.46 4.94
CA THR A 218 15.91 5.34 5.10
C THR A 218 15.33 4.09 4.44
N VAL A 219 16.09 3.45 3.57
CA VAL A 219 15.67 2.23 2.86
C VAL A 219 16.39 1.03 3.46
N LEU A 220 15.64 0.13 4.11
CA LEU A 220 16.14 -1.18 4.52
C LEU A 220 16.08 -2.14 3.34
N THR A 221 17.16 -2.89 3.15
CA THR A 221 17.27 -3.89 2.09
C THR A 221 17.65 -5.24 2.68
N SER A 222 17.21 -6.31 2.01
CA SER A 222 17.63 -7.68 2.32
C SER A 222 18.96 -7.96 1.64
N THR A 223 19.81 -8.76 2.28
CA THR A 223 21.04 -9.30 1.68
C THR A 223 20.75 -10.28 0.54
N THR A 224 19.54 -10.84 0.52
CA THR A 224 19.05 -11.74 -0.53
C THR A 224 17.94 -11.09 -1.33
N LYS A 225 17.88 -11.41 -2.62
CA LYS A 225 16.89 -10.83 -3.52
C LYS A 225 15.48 -11.32 -3.17
N HIS A 226 14.58 -10.38 -2.92
CA HIS A 226 13.16 -10.62 -2.70
C HIS A 226 12.37 -10.19 -3.93
N TYR A 227 11.58 -11.10 -4.49
CA TYR A 227 10.81 -10.88 -5.71
C TYR A 227 9.36 -10.60 -5.37
N PHE A 228 8.84 -9.48 -5.85
CA PHE A 228 7.45 -9.09 -5.64
C PHE A 228 6.45 -10.18 -6.06
N GLY A 229 5.54 -10.56 -5.15
CA GLY A 229 4.51 -11.57 -5.39
C GLY A 229 4.98 -13.03 -5.38
N HIS A 230 6.28 -13.27 -5.20
CA HIS A 230 6.82 -14.59 -4.89
C HIS A 230 6.53 -14.95 -3.42
N LEU A 231 6.31 -16.24 -3.14
CA LEU A 231 5.97 -16.72 -1.81
C LEU A 231 7.24 -17.19 -1.09
N TYR A 232 7.50 -16.60 0.07
CA TYR A 232 8.62 -16.97 0.94
C TYR A 232 8.08 -17.54 2.25
N GLN A 233 8.66 -18.65 2.71
CA GLN A 233 8.20 -19.31 3.93
C GLN A 233 8.37 -18.40 5.15
N GLU A 234 9.45 -17.63 5.20
CA GLU A 234 9.76 -16.69 6.28
C GLU A 234 8.76 -15.53 6.33
N ASP A 235 8.26 -15.07 5.17
CA ASP A 235 7.21 -14.05 5.10
C ASP A 235 5.90 -14.60 5.68
N TYR A 236 5.57 -15.86 5.38
CA TYR A 236 4.36 -16.47 5.91
C TYR A 236 4.46 -16.69 7.42
N GLN A 237 5.60 -17.19 7.90
CA GLN A 237 5.85 -17.42 9.33
C GLN A 237 5.78 -16.13 10.14
N ILE A 238 6.41 -15.05 9.69
CA ILE A 238 6.36 -13.78 10.42
C ILE A 238 4.96 -13.18 10.41
N TRP A 239 4.21 -13.32 9.31
CA TRP A 239 2.81 -12.89 9.24
C TRP A 239 1.93 -13.66 10.22
N GLN A 240 2.08 -14.99 10.28
CA GLN A 240 1.35 -15.82 11.25
C GLN A 240 1.72 -15.45 12.69
N ALA A 241 3.00 -15.20 12.97
CA ALA A 241 3.45 -14.79 14.29
C ALA A 241 2.92 -13.41 14.69
N LEU A 242 2.88 -12.45 13.76
CA LEU A 242 2.27 -11.14 13.97
C LEU A 242 0.79 -11.27 14.32
N LEU A 243 0.03 -12.05 13.54
CA LEU A 243 -1.38 -12.30 13.79
C LEU A 243 -1.59 -12.96 15.16
N ALA A 244 -0.79 -13.97 15.50
CA ALA A 244 -0.91 -14.70 16.76
C ALA A 244 -0.60 -13.82 18.00
N GLN A 245 0.37 -12.92 17.90
CA GLN A 245 0.82 -12.11 19.05
C GLN A 245 0.08 -10.77 19.19
N THR A 246 -0.37 -10.19 18.08
CA THR A 246 -1.01 -8.86 18.07
C THR A 246 -2.52 -8.94 17.88
N HIS A 247 -3.04 -10.08 17.41
CA HIS A 247 -4.43 -10.24 16.95
C HIS A 247 -4.82 -9.27 15.82
N ILE A 248 -3.83 -8.69 15.13
CA ILE A 248 -4.02 -7.82 13.98
C ILE A 248 -3.60 -8.56 12.73
N GLU A 249 -4.50 -8.61 11.76
CA GLU A 249 -4.18 -9.08 10.42
C GLU A 249 -3.46 -7.98 9.64
N PHE A 250 -2.33 -8.32 9.03
CA PHE A 250 -1.55 -7.45 8.14
C PHE A 250 -1.71 -7.89 6.67
N ASP A 251 -1.32 -7.05 5.71
CA ASP A 251 -1.29 -7.42 4.29
C ASP A 251 -0.15 -8.43 4.03
N LEU A 252 -0.47 -9.58 3.44
CA LEU A 252 0.47 -10.68 3.20
C LEU A 252 1.53 -10.40 2.11
N LEU A 253 1.34 -9.38 1.29
CA LEU A 253 2.16 -9.10 0.13
C LEU A 253 3.26 -8.07 0.43
N TYR A 254 3.02 -7.13 1.35
CA TYR A 254 3.90 -6.01 1.65
C TYR A 254 4.48 -6.07 3.06
N ASP A 255 3.65 -6.26 4.09
CA ASP A 255 4.06 -6.10 5.48
C ASP A 255 5.11 -7.14 5.95
N PRO A 256 5.07 -8.44 5.54
CA PRO A 256 5.99 -9.45 6.04
C PRO A 256 7.47 -9.14 5.78
N LEU A 257 7.80 -8.68 4.57
CA LEU A 257 9.18 -8.30 4.24
C LEU A 257 9.66 -7.16 5.13
N MET A 258 8.82 -6.14 5.34
CA MET A 258 9.16 -5.02 6.22
C MET A 258 9.38 -5.48 7.65
N TRP A 259 8.53 -6.36 8.18
CA TRP A 259 8.67 -6.89 9.53
C TRP A 259 9.90 -7.78 9.72
N ARG A 260 10.34 -8.51 8.69
CA ARG A 260 11.61 -9.25 8.73
C ARG A 260 12.79 -8.30 8.86
N LEU A 261 12.81 -7.24 8.06
CA LEU A 261 13.87 -6.23 8.09
C LEU A 261 13.86 -5.43 9.40
N LEU A 262 12.68 -5.08 9.89
CA LEU A 262 12.51 -4.43 11.20
C LEU A 262 12.98 -5.32 12.35
N SER A 263 12.82 -6.64 12.27
CA SER A 263 13.31 -7.53 13.34
C SER A 263 14.83 -7.43 13.51
N VAL A 264 15.58 -7.31 12.41
CA VAL A 264 17.03 -7.07 12.44
C VAL A 264 17.32 -5.66 12.91
N TRP A 265 16.70 -4.66 12.29
CA TRP A 265 16.92 -3.24 12.61
C TRP A 265 16.65 -2.94 14.09
N ARG A 266 15.59 -3.51 14.69
CA ARG A 266 15.25 -3.32 16.10
C ARG A 266 16.26 -3.95 17.05
N ALA A 267 16.92 -5.04 16.66
CA ALA A 267 17.99 -5.62 17.46
C ALA A 267 19.21 -4.68 17.53
N GLU A 268 19.46 -3.91 16.47
CA GLU A 268 20.52 -2.91 16.38
C GLU A 268 20.11 -1.55 16.96
N ASN A 269 18.80 -1.30 17.11
CA ASN A 269 18.22 -0.04 17.58
C ASN A 269 17.22 -0.27 18.74
N PRO A 270 17.63 -0.87 19.86
CA PRO A 270 16.73 -1.31 20.92
C PRO A 270 16.03 -0.16 21.68
N ASP A 271 16.63 1.02 21.70
CA ASP A 271 16.13 2.18 22.45
C ASP A 271 15.13 3.05 21.66
N ARG A 272 14.91 2.74 20.38
CA ARG A 272 14.08 3.56 19.49
C ARG A 272 12.61 3.13 19.50
N ASN A 273 11.71 4.10 19.52
CA ASN A 273 10.28 3.85 19.57
C ASN A 273 9.68 3.71 18.17
N LEU A 274 9.08 2.54 17.89
CA LEU A 274 8.54 2.21 16.58
C LEU A 274 7.05 2.58 16.47
N LEU A 275 6.73 3.46 15.52
CA LEU A 275 5.38 3.69 15.01
C LEU A 275 5.25 3.09 13.60
N TYR A 276 4.64 1.91 13.51
CA TYR A 276 4.36 1.25 12.24
C TYR A 276 3.08 1.79 11.60
N LEU A 277 3.09 2.06 10.29
CA LEU A 277 1.88 2.43 9.56
C LEU A 277 1.21 1.17 8.99
N HIS A 278 0.04 0.83 9.52
CA HIS A 278 -0.78 -0.23 8.95
C HIS A 278 -1.43 0.27 7.64
N GLN A 279 -0.85 -0.10 6.50
CA GLN A 279 -1.24 0.46 5.20
C GLN A 279 -2.54 -0.10 4.61
N GLY A 280 -3.22 -1.03 5.28
CA GLY A 280 -4.42 -1.70 4.77
C GLY A 280 -4.03 -2.77 3.75
N GLY A 281 -4.89 -3.04 2.77
CA GLY A 281 -4.63 -4.08 1.75
C GLY A 281 -5.17 -5.48 2.12
N LEU A 282 -5.90 -5.59 3.23
CA LEU A 282 -6.39 -6.86 3.78
C LEU A 282 -7.25 -7.66 2.79
N LEU A 283 -8.02 -7.01 1.92
CA LEU A 283 -8.81 -7.70 0.89
C LEU A 283 -7.92 -8.53 -0.06
N GLY A 284 -6.66 -8.13 -0.26
CA GLY A 284 -5.68 -8.89 -1.02
C GLY A 284 -5.38 -10.27 -0.42
N ASN A 285 -5.53 -10.43 0.91
CA ASN A 285 -5.26 -11.68 1.61
C ASN A 285 -6.20 -12.81 1.16
N GLU A 286 -7.44 -12.51 0.72
CA GLU A 286 -8.35 -13.51 0.13
C GLU A 286 -7.72 -14.28 -1.02
N SER A 287 -6.82 -13.64 -1.78
CA SER A 287 -6.11 -14.26 -2.90
C SER A 287 -4.72 -14.77 -2.52
N MET A 288 -4.04 -14.12 -1.57
CA MET A 288 -2.66 -14.44 -1.18
C MET A 288 -2.58 -15.60 -0.19
N LEU A 289 -3.42 -15.61 0.84
CA LEU A 289 -3.39 -16.64 1.89
C LEU A 289 -3.58 -18.06 1.33
N PRO A 290 -4.54 -18.33 0.42
CA PRO A 290 -4.66 -19.65 -0.18
C PRO A 290 -3.43 -20.08 -0.99
N ARG A 291 -2.65 -19.14 -1.55
CA ARG A 291 -1.41 -19.46 -2.26
C ARG A 291 -0.34 -19.93 -1.28
N TYR A 292 -0.16 -19.21 -0.18
CA TYR A 292 0.77 -19.59 0.89
C TYR A 292 0.39 -20.93 1.51
N GLN A 293 -0.89 -21.13 1.81
CA GLN A 293 -1.41 -22.40 2.33
C GLN A 293 -1.09 -23.54 1.38
N ARG A 294 -1.41 -23.44 0.08
CA ARG A 294 -1.08 -24.52 -0.88
C ARG A 294 0.41 -24.82 -0.98
N GLN A 295 1.28 -23.82 -0.80
CA GLN A 295 2.72 -23.99 -0.95
C GLN A 295 3.40 -24.51 0.34
N PHE A 296 2.87 -24.17 1.52
CA PHE A 296 3.52 -24.43 2.81
C PHE A 296 2.66 -25.19 3.83
N SER A 297 1.47 -25.69 3.44
CA SER A 297 0.53 -26.41 4.33
C SER A 297 1.09 -27.66 4.99
N GLU A 298 2.16 -28.25 4.45
CA GLU A 298 2.80 -29.44 5.04
C GLU A 298 3.63 -29.13 6.31
N TYR A 299 3.81 -27.87 6.68
CA TYR A 299 4.61 -27.47 7.86
C TYR A 299 3.78 -27.03 9.08
N THR A 300 2.45 -27.08 9.04
CA THR A 300 1.58 -26.56 10.12
C THR A 300 1.04 -27.62 11.08
N LEU A 301 1.41 -28.90 10.91
CA LEU A 301 0.98 -30.01 11.80
C LEU A 301 2.08 -30.50 12.76
N ALA A 302 3.17 -29.76 12.92
CA ALA A 302 4.25 -30.12 13.83
C ALA A 302 4.51 -29.01 14.86
N THR A 303 3.56 -28.81 15.78
CA THR A 303 3.81 -28.34 17.17
C THR A 303 2.66 -28.80 18.05
#